data_AF-A0A7H1Q3G3-F1
#
_entry.id   AF-A0A7H1Q3G3-F1
#
_cell.length_a   1.000
_cell.length_b   1.000
_cell.length_c   1.000
_cell.angle_alpha   90.00
_cell.angle_beta   90.00
_cell.angle_gamma   90.00
#
_symmetry.space_group_name_H-M   'P 1'
#
loop_
_entity.id
_entity.type
_entity.pdbx_description
1 polymer ?
#
loop_
_entity_poly.entity_id
_entity_poly.type
_entity_poly.pdbx_seq_one_letter_code
_entity_poly.pdbx_strand_id
1 'polypeptide(L)'
;MTRSRAPRPRKDAPRKPNGLDHLAVAADAQTHPGQWLHCNDYRTGQAAEHVVRMIRDGRIRSYQPQAAYETYAAHLAGGNAAVWVRYIIGVETKPMPESLWVRVPDYGSQPGYSGVRIRAVEIYPYCPACGGPRGELRNDRFVRDGVHLVRDAWDNACGHRDTYPGVIAEAHRLSTRRAAGDGRKSLRGVPGGRYEAAVNLLARAVEENVRVSAHTAVELLEEAGHKAAAVEVAAFHRVLMGRSNVSARSALLYLNSQDEEALKTGRAGAWVDGPIRPGNHERGRRR
;
A
#
# COMPACT_ATOMS: atom_id res chain seq x y z
N MET A 1 31.17 -21.76 46.74
CA MET A 1 30.75 -22.37 45.46
C MET A 1 30.42 -21.27 44.45
N THR A 2 31.43 -20.80 43.72
CA THR A 2 31.32 -19.74 42.70
C THR A 2 30.90 -20.36 41.36
N ARG A 3 29.70 -20.03 40.89
CA ARG A 3 29.19 -20.49 39.59
C ARG A 3 29.94 -19.78 38.46
N SER A 4 30.93 -20.45 37.89
CA SER A 4 31.61 -20.03 36.67
C SER A 4 30.59 -19.98 35.52
N ARG A 5 30.27 -18.79 35.03
CA ARG A 5 29.40 -18.61 33.85
C ARG A 5 30.24 -18.91 32.60
N ALA A 6 29.86 -19.99 31.90
CA ALA A 6 30.45 -20.32 30.61
C ALA A 6 30.34 -19.13 29.63
N PRO A 7 31.41 -18.83 28.86
CA PRO A 7 31.38 -17.77 27.87
C PRO A 7 30.35 -18.08 26.78
N ARG A 8 29.50 -17.10 26.46
CA ARG A 8 28.52 -17.24 25.37
C ARG A 8 29.28 -17.43 24.05
N PRO A 9 28.89 -18.40 23.20
CA PRO A 9 29.51 -18.56 21.88
C PRO A 9 29.33 -17.27 21.07
N ARG A 10 30.45 -16.72 20.59
CA ARG A 10 30.42 -15.59 19.64
C ARG A 10 29.78 -16.07 18.36
N LYS A 11 28.68 -15.41 17.99
CA LYS A 11 27.89 -15.70 16.80
C LYS A 11 28.61 -15.13 15.58
N ASP A 12 29.75 -15.72 15.23
CA ASP A 12 30.53 -15.39 14.03
C ASP A 12 29.88 -16.02 12.80
N ALA A 13 28.62 -15.64 12.54
CA ALA A 13 28.02 -15.91 11.24
C ALA A 13 28.73 -15.00 10.21
N PRO A 14 29.17 -15.53 9.05
CA PRO A 14 29.80 -14.72 8.03
C PRO A 14 28.89 -13.55 7.68
N ARG A 15 29.37 -12.32 7.85
CA ARG A 15 28.69 -11.13 7.35
C ARG A 15 28.58 -11.33 5.84
N LYS A 16 27.34 -11.49 5.33
CA LYS A 16 27.08 -11.46 3.90
C LYS A 16 27.78 -10.24 3.30
N PRO A 17 28.49 -10.37 2.17
CA PRO A 17 29.12 -9.21 1.53
C PRO A 17 28.05 -8.13 1.32
N ASN A 18 28.27 -6.95 1.90
CA ASN A 18 27.33 -5.82 1.88
C ASN A 18 27.25 -5.13 0.50
N GLY A 19 27.85 -5.71 -0.54
CA GLY A 19 27.76 -5.25 -1.91
C GLY A 19 26.75 -6.10 -2.66
N LEU A 20 25.63 -5.50 -3.04
CA LEU A 20 24.70 -6.12 -3.98
C LEU A 20 25.38 -6.25 -5.34
N ASP A 21 25.63 -7.48 -5.78
CA ASP A 21 26.22 -7.75 -7.09
C ASP A 21 25.14 -7.77 -8.19
N HIS A 22 24.72 -6.57 -8.59
CA HIS A 22 23.79 -6.39 -9.69
C HIS A 22 24.31 -6.94 -11.02
N LEU A 23 25.64 -7.03 -11.21
CA LEU A 23 26.23 -7.56 -12.43
C LEU A 23 26.00 -9.08 -12.51
N ALA A 24 26.28 -9.81 -11.42
CA ALA A 24 26.04 -11.25 -11.36
C ALA A 24 24.55 -11.60 -11.58
N VAL A 25 23.63 -10.90 -10.89
CA VAL A 25 22.18 -11.13 -11.05
C VAL A 25 21.73 -10.86 -12.49
N ALA A 26 22.21 -9.76 -13.10
CA ALA A 26 21.82 -9.41 -14.46
C ALA A 26 22.36 -10.41 -15.50
N ALA A 27 23.59 -10.91 -15.31
CA ALA A 27 24.17 -11.94 -16.14
C ALA A 27 23.40 -13.27 -16.03
N ASP A 28 23.04 -13.68 -14.81
CA ASP A 28 22.23 -14.89 -14.57
C ASP A 28 20.83 -14.78 -15.20
N ALA A 29 20.20 -13.61 -15.12
CA ALA A 29 18.91 -13.36 -15.76
C ALA A 29 19.02 -13.46 -17.30
N GLN A 30 20.13 -13.04 -17.90
CA GLN A 30 20.36 -13.14 -19.34
C GLN A 30 20.56 -14.60 -19.79
N THR A 31 21.19 -15.44 -18.96
CA THR A 31 21.35 -16.86 -19.25
C THR A 31 20.05 -17.66 -19.08
N HIS A 32 19.10 -17.12 -18.31
CA HIS A 32 17.79 -17.73 -18.02
C HIS A 32 16.63 -16.80 -18.39
N PRO A 33 16.47 -16.44 -19.68
CA PRO A 33 15.49 -15.46 -20.10
C PRO A 33 14.06 -15.93 -19.78
N GLY A 34 13.23 -14.99 -19.34
CA GLY A 34 11.86 -15.23 -18.86
C GLY A 34 11.73 -15.74 -17.43
N GLN A 35 12.82 -16.20 -16.79
CA GLN A 35 12.81 -16.66 -15.40
C GLN A 35 13.00 -15.50 -14.42
N TRP A 36 12.21 -15.50 -13.35
CA TRP A 36 12.32 -14.53 -12.27
C TRP A 36 13.44 -14.90 -11.32
N LEU A 37 14.37 -13.97 -11.14
CA LEU A 37 15.48 -14.09 -10.21
C LEU A 37 15.34 -13.07 -9.07
N HIS A 38 15.71 -13.50 -7.87
CA HIS A 38 15.84 -12.62 -6.72
C HIS A 38 17.05 -11.71 -6.93
N CYS A 39 16.84 -10.40 -6.86
CA CYS A 39 17.92 -9.43 -6.96
C CYS A 39 18.51 -9.12 -5.59
N ASN A 40 17.68 -8.59 -4.67
CA ASN A 40 18.10 -8.32 -3.30
C ASN A 40 16.91 -8.06 -2.38
N ASP A 41 17.19 -8.10 -1.07
CA ASP A 41 16.31 -7.58 -0.03
C ASP A 41 16.71 -6.16 0.38
N TYR A 42 15.71 -5.32 0.59
CA TYR A 42 15.84 -3.94 1.02
C TYR A 42 15.08 -3.72 2.32
N ARG A 43 15.60 -2.81 3.14
CA ARG A 43 15.03 -2.49 4.45
C ARG A 43 13.64 -1.85 4.37
N THR A 44 13.33 -1.17 3.26
CA THR A 44 12.05 -0.48 3.08
C THR A 44 11.52 -0.70 1.66
N GLY A 45 10.20 -0.66 1.52
CA GLY A 45 9.53 -0.68 0.22
C GLY A 45 10.00 0.43 -0.72
N GLN A 46 10.15 1.65 -0.21
CA GLN A 46 10.61 2.81 -0.99
C GLN A 46 12.01 2.60 -1.60
N ALA A 47 12.93 1.97 -0.86
CA ALA A 47 14.26 1.66 -1.38
C ALA A 47 14.19 0.62 -2.50
N ALA A 48 13.39 -0.44 -2.33
CA ALA A 48 13.17 -1.46 -3.36
C ALA A 48 12.51 -0.86 -4.63
N GLU A 49 11.47 -0.03 -4.47
CA GLU A 49 10.79 0.67 -5.57
C GLU A 49 11.73 1.62 -6.32
N HIS A 50 12.61 2.32 -5.60
CA HIS A 50 13.63 3.17 -6.22
C HIS A 50 14.57 2.36 -7.11
N VAL A 51 15.03 1.19 -6.65
CA VAL A 51 15.88 0.30 -7.46
C VAL A 51 15.11 -0.26 -8.66
N VAL A 52 13.88 -0.73 -8.48
CA VAL A 52 13.00 -1.19 -9.58
C VAL A 52 12.92 -0.13 -10.68
N ARG A 53 12.69 1.15 -10.30
CA ARG A 53 12.67 2.27 -11.25
C ARG A 53 14.03 2.48 -11.92
N MET A 54 15.14 2.47 -11.16
CA MET A 54 16.47 2.63 -11.75
C MET A 54 16.82 1.52 -12.75
N ILE A 55 16.39 0.28 -12.51
CA ILE A 55 16.55 -0.83 -13.46
C ILE A 55 15.71 -0.57 -14.72
N ARG A 56 14.42 -0.25 -14.56
CA ARG A 56 13.52 0.02 -15.68
C ARG A 56 13.99 1.18 -16.56
N ASP A 57 14.56 2.21 -15.94
CA ASP A 57 15.11 3.40 -16.61
C ASP A 57 16.51 3.16 -17.20
N GLY A 58 17.10 1.97 -17.06
CA GLY A 58 18.46 1.65 -17.54
C GLY A 58 19.58 2.41 -16.83
N ARG A 59 19.31 2.97 -15.65
CA ARG A 59 20.28 3.75 -14.85
C ARG A 59 21.31 2.87 -14.14
N ILE A 60 20.96 1.62 -13.88
CA ILE A 60 21.92 0.61 -13.41
C ILE A 60 22.52 -0.07 -14.65
N ARG A 61 23.82 0.17 -14.91
CA ARG A 61 24.51 -0.26 -16.14
C ARG A 61 24.36 -1.76 -16.42
N SER A 62 24.35 -2.61 -15.39
CA SER A 62 24.20 -4.06 -15.54
C SER A 62 22.87 -4.49 -16.17
N TYR A 63 21.81 -3.66 -16.10
CA TYR A 63 20.48 -3.97 -16.64
C TYR A 63 20.15 -3.22 -17.93
N GLN A 64 21.17 -2.87 -18.72
CA GLN A 64 20.98 -2.27 -20.04
C GLN A 64 20.80 -3.36 -21.12
N PRO A 65 20.09 -3.07 -22.23
CA PRO A 65 19.44 -1.79 -22.57
C PRO A 65 18.16 -1.52 -21.74
N GLN A 66 17.68 -0.27 -21.78
CA GLN A 66 16.40 0.09 -21.15
C GLN A 66 15.28 -0.84 -21.64
N ALA A 67 14.37 -1.22 -20.73
CA ALA A 67 13.28 -2.16 -20.99
C ALA A 67 13.70 -3.60 -21.36
N ALA A 68 14.99 -3.97 -21.21
CA ALA A 68 15.42 -5.36 -21.39
C ALA A 68 14.99 -6.29 -20.23
N TYR A 69 14.57 -5.70 -19.11
CA TYR A 69 14.19 -6.41 -17.90
C TYR A 69 12.80 -5.99 -17.44
N GLU A 70 12.02 -6.98 -17.04
CA GLU A 70 10.84 -6.75 -16.20
C GLU A 70 11.24 -6.88 -14.73
N THR A 71 10.72 -5.99 -13.90
CA THR A 71 11.10 -5.92 -12.48
C THR A 71 9.90 -5.59 -11.62
N TYR A 72 9.89 -6.05 -10.37
CA TYR A 72 8.93 -5.60 -9.36
C TYR A 72 9.55 -5.62 -7.95
N ALA A 73 8.90 -4.87 -7.05
CA ALA A 73 9.20 -4.90 -5.62
C ALA A 73 8.05 -5.61 -4.90
N ALA A 74 8.36 -6.63 -4.12
CA ALA A 74 7.39 -7.30 -3.25
C ALA A 74 7.63 -6.92 -1.80
N HIS A 75 6.61 -6.38 -1.15
CA HIS A 75 6.65 -6.06 0.27
C HIS A 75 6.54 -7.33 1.11
N LEU A 76 7.50 -7.52 2.01
CA LEU A 76 7.57 -8.67 2.90
C LEU A 76 6.97 -8.35 4.26
N ALA A 77 6.69 -9.39 5.04
CA ALA A 77 6.38 -9.22 6.45
C ALA A 77 7.54 -8.49 7.17
N GLY A 78 7.20 -7.59 8.10
CA GLY A 78 8.19 -6.81 8.86
C GLY A 78 8.69 -5.53 8.19
N GLY A 79 8.11 -5.11 7.06
CA GLY A 79 8.38 -3.82 6.41
C GLY A 79 9.55 -3.81 5.43
N ASN A 80 10.28 -4.92 5.32
CA ASN A 80 11.28 -5.15 4.27
C ASN A 80 10.59 -5.33 2.89
N ALA A 81 11.38 -5.26 1.82
CA ALA A 81 10.92 -5.55 0.47
C ALA A 81 11.99 -6.26 -0.35
N ALA A 82 11.58 -7.20 -1.20
CA ALA A 82 12.47 -7.89 -2.13
C ALA A 82 12.31 -7.33 -3.54
N VAL A 83 13.40 -7.17 -4.28
CA VAL A 83 13.38 -6.84 -5.71
C VAL A 83 13.59 -8.11 -6.51
N TRP A 84 12.75 -8.31 -7.51
CA TRP A 84 12.80 -9.43 -8.45
C TRP A 84 12.93 -8.89 -9.87
N VAL A 85 13.68 -9.62 -10.69
CA VAL A 85 13.99 -9.23 -12.07
C VAL A 85 13.88 -10.44 -12.99
N ARG A 86 13.51 -10.23 -14.25
CA ARG A 86 13.70 -11.21 -15.32
C ARG A 86 14.10 -10.52 -16.61
N TYR A 87 14.97 -11.16 -17.38
CA TYR A 87 15.32 -10.69 -18.72
C TYR A 87 14.24 -11.10 -19.71
N ILE A 88 13.79 -10.18 -20.56
CA ILE A 88 12.61 -10.39 -21.44
C ILE A 88 12.91 -10.25 -22.93
N ILE A 89 14.13 -9.88 -23.33
CA ILE A 89 14.47 -9.77 -24.75
C ILE A 89 14.53 -11.17 -25.38
N GLY A 90 13.86 -11.33 -26.52
CA GLY A 90 13.89 -12.57 -27.30
C GLY A 90 13.01 -13.70 -26.76
N VAL A 91 12.23 -13.46 -25.69
CA VAL A 91 11.32 -14.44 -25.13
C VAL A 91 9.93 -13.82 -24.97
N GLU A 92 8.90 -14.51 -25.47
CA GLU A 92 7.52 -14.14 -25.22
C GLU A 92 7.19 -14.42 -23.77
N THR A 93 6.98 -13.37 -22.97
CA THR A 93 6.61 -13.49 -21.56
C THR A 93 5.27 -12.81 -21.32
N LYS A 94 4.38 -13.47 -20.56
CA LYS A 94 3.15 -12.83 -20.07
C LYS A 94 3.54 -11.89 -18.93
N PRO A 95 3.13 -10.61 -18.94
CA PRO A 95 3.43 -9.68 -17.85
C PRO A 95 2.94 -10.25 -16.52
N MET A 96 3.63 -9.93 -15.43
CA MET A 96 3.17 -10.32 -14.09
C MET A 96 1.77 -9.72 -13.84
N PRO A 97 0.74 -10.54 -13.51
CA PRO A 97 -0.57 -9.99 -13.21
C PRO A 97 -0.54 -9.20 -11.91
N GLU A 98 -1.40 -8.19 -11.77
CA GLU A 98 -1.47 -7.39 -10.53
C GLU A 98 -2.02 -8.18 -9.34
N SER A 99 -2.87 -9.18 -9.61
CA SER A 99 -3.46 -10.08 -8.63
C SER A 99 -3.78 -11.45 -9.25
N LEU A 100 -4.02 -12.45 -8.41
CA LEU A 100 -4.47 -13.78 -8.79
C LEU A 100 -5.77 -14.14 -8.08
N TRP A 101 -6.69 -14.77 -8.80
CA TRP A 101 -7.89 -15.39 -8.21
C TRP A 101 -7.62 -16.88 -8.00
N VAL A 102 -7.83 -17.34 -6.76
CA VAL A 102 -7.61 -18.74 -6.37
C VAL A 102 -8.77 -19.29 -5.56
N ARG A 103 -9.04 -20.58 -5.72
CA ARG A 103 -10.01 -21.36 -4.95
C ARG A 103 -9.28 -22.06 -3.83
N VAL A 104 -9.58 -21.69 -2.59
CA VAL A 104 -8.94 -22.26 -1.40
C VAL A 104 -9.98 -22.88 -0.47
N PRO A 105 -9.64 -23.97 0.23
CA PRO A 105 -10.47 -24.48 1.30
C PRO A 105 -10.47 -23.52 2.49
N ASP A 106 -11.66 -23.08 2.89
CA ASP A 106 -11.92 -22.38 4.13
C ASP A 106 -12.48 -23.38 5.15
N TYR A 107 -11.69 -23.65 6.16
CA TYR A 107 -12.01 -24.60 7.22
C TYR A 107 -12.85 -23.97 8.35
N GLY A 108 -13.11 -22.66 8.30
CA GLY A 108 -13.79 -21.92 9.36
C GLY A 108 -13.03 -21.91 10.69
N SER A 109 -13.72 -21.47 11.74
CA SER A 109 -13.21 -21.44 13.12
C SER A 109 -13.73 -22.57 14.01
N GLN A 110 -14.60 -23.44 13.48
CA GLN A 110 -15.30 -24.45 14.26
C GLN A 110 -14.35 -25.60 14.65
N PRO A 111 -14.41 -26.09 15.90
CA PRO A 111 -13.71 -27.31 16.31
C PRO A 111 -14.13 -28.50 15.43
N GLY A 112 -13.16 -29.28 14.96
CA GLY A 112 -13.43 -30.51 14.21
C GLY A 112 -13.45 -30.38 12.69
N TYR A 113 -13.21 -29.18 12.12
CA TYR A 113 -13.04 -28.96 10.67
C TYR A 113 -14.21 -29.48 9.81
N SER A 114 -15.42 -29.57 10.36
CA SER A 114 -16.61 -29.95 9.62
C SER A 114 -17.12 -28.77 8.77
N GLY A 115 -17.61 -29.07 7.56
CA GLY A 115 -18.23 -28.06 6.69
C GLY A 115 -17.24 -27.18 5.94
N VAL A 116 -16.13 -27.76 5.47
CA VAL A 116 -15.14 -27.08 4.61
C VAL A 116 -15.81 -26.51 3.37
N ARG A 117 -15.57 -25.22 3.09
CA ARG A 117 -16.11 -24.51 1.93
C ARG A 117 -14.98 -24.16 0.97
N ILE A 118 -15.23 -24.23 -0.33
CA ILE A 118 -14.29 -23.69 -1.31
C ILE A 118 -14.63 -22.21 -1.51
N ARG A 119 -13.66 -21.34 -1.25
CA ARG A 119 -13.80 -19.90 -1.42
C ARG A 119 -12.88 -19.42 -2.55
N ALA A 120 -13.45 -18.67 -3.50
CA ALA A 120 -12.67 -17.89 -4.45
C ALA A 120 -12.17 -16.62 -3.74
N VAL A 121 -10.85 -16.43 -3.70
CA VAL A 121 -10.21 -15.29 -3.07
C VAL A 121 -9.19 -14.68 -4.00
N GLU A 122 -9.00 -13.37 -3.87
CA GLU A 122 -7.98 -12.64 -4.60
C GLU A 122 -6.74 -12.43 -3.73
N ILE A 123 -5.56 -12.62 -4.31
CA ILE A 123 -4.26 -12.55 -3.65
C ILE A 123 -3.21 -11.88 -4.53
N TYR A 124 -2.04 -11.59 -3.96
CA TYR A 124 -0.91 -11.10 -4.75
C TYR A 124 -0.28 -12.22 -5.59
N PRO A 125 0.36 -11.89 -6.72
CA PRO A 125 1.03 -12.86 -7.58
C PRO A 125 2.36 -13.36 -7.00
N TYR A 126 2.74 -12.95 -5.80
CA TYR A 126 4.01 -13.28 -5.15
C TYR A 126 3.82 -13.97 -3.81
N CYS A 127 4.82 -14.76 -3.41
CA CYS A 127 4.91 -15.47 -2.16
C CYS A 127 5.02 -14.48 -0.99
N PRO A 128 4.20 -14.60 0.07
CA PRO A 128 4.22 -13.67 1.20
C PRO A 128 5.48 -13.79 2.07
N ALA A 129 6.24 -14.88 1.95
CA ALA A 129 7.47 -15.11 2.73
C ALA A 129 8.68 -14.36 2.15
N CYS A 130 8.92 -14.46 0.84
CA CYS A 130 10.11 -13.88 0.20
C CYS A 130 9.83 -12.96 -1.00
N GLY A 131 8.55 -12.80 -1.40
CA GLY A 131 8.18 -11.94 -2.52
C GLY A 131 8.45 -12.55 -3.90
N GLY A 132 8.97 -13.77 -3.98
CA GLY A 132 9.16 -14.48 -5.25
C GLY A 132 7.84 -14.76 -5.95
N PRO A 133 7.81 -14.93 -7.27
CA PRO A 133 6.57 -15.15 -8.00
C PRO A 133 5.93 -16.47 -7.57
N ARG A 134 4.60 -16.49 -7.52
CA ARG A 134 3.87 -17.75 -7.40
C ARG A 134 3.95 -18.51 -8.71
N GLY A 135 3.98 -19.84 -8.59
CA GLY A 135 3.93 -20.71 -9.76
C GLY A 135 2.58 -20.70 -10.43
N GLU A 136 2.49 -21.46 -11.51
CA GLU A 136 1.25 -21.68 -12.23
C GLU A 136 0.21 -22.39 -11.35
N LEU A 137 -1.02 -21.91 -11.41
CA LEU A 137 -2.16 -22.51 -10.70
C LEU A 137 -2.55 -23.82 -11.37
N ARG A 138 -2.70 -24.87 -10.56
CA ARG A 138 -3.20 -26.18 -10.98
C ARG A 138 -4.37 -26.62 -10.12
N ASN A 139 -5.30 -27.36 -10.73
CA ASN A 139 -6.40 -27.99 -10.02
C ASN A 139 -5.86 -29.11 -9.12
N ASP A 140 -6.18 -29.06 -7.83
CA ASP A 140 -5.87 -30.09 -6.85
C ASP A 140 -7.17 -30.66 -6.28
N ARG A 141 -7.34 -31.98 -6.39
CA ARG A 141 -8.54 -32.69 -5.90
C ARG A 141 -8.24 -33.24 -4.51
N PHE A 142 -9.15 -33.03 -3.56
CA PHE A 142 -9.03 -33.61 -2.22
C PHE A 142 -10.38 -34.09 -1.71
N VAL A 143 -10.36 -35.02 -0.76
CA VAL A 143 -11.57 -35.56 -0.12
C VAL A 143 -11.64 -35.03 1.30
N ARG A 144 -12.81 -34.54 1.71
CA ARG A 144 -13.09 -34.12 3.08
C ARG A 144 -14.52 -34.48 3.44
N ASP A 145 -14.71 -35.11 4.59
CA ASP A 145 -16.03 -35.52 5.09
C ASP A 145 -16.82 -36.35 4.06
N GLY A 146 -16.12 -37.21 3.30
CA GLY A 146 -16.70 -38.03 2.23
C GLY A 146 -17.02 -37.27 0.93
N VAL A 147 -16.80 -35.95 0.89
CA VAL A 147 -17.06 -35.11 -0.29
C VAL A 147 -15.77 -34.86 -1.07
N HIS A 148 -15.81 -35.06 -2.38
CA HIS A 148 -14.73 -34.70 -3.30
C HIS A 148 -14.82 -33.20 -3.63
N LEU A 149 -13.76 -32.46 -3.32
CA LEU A 149 -13.65 -31.03 -3.55
C LEU A 149 -12.46 -30.72 -4.46
N VAL A 150 -12.50 -29.56 -5.12
CA VAL A 150 -11.42 -29.05 -5.97
C VAL A 150 -10.95 -27.71 -5.43
N ARG A 151 -9.64 -27.55 -5.29
CA ARG A 151 -8.97 -26.31 -4.91
C ARG A 151 -7.85 -26.00 -5.90
N ASP A 152 -7.29 -24.81 -5.81
CA ASP A 152 -6.08 -24.44 -6.54
C ASP A 152 -4.85 -24.75 -5.68
N ALA A 153 -3.81 -25.25 -6.34
CA ALA A 153 -2.47 -25.45 -5.79
C ALA A 153 -1.44 -24.86 -6.76
N TRP A 154 -0.26 -24.54 -6.25
CA TRP A 154 0.87 -24.03 -7.03
C TRP A 154 2.16 -24.33 -6.29
N ASP A 155 3.27 -24.34 -7.01
CA ASP A 155 4.61 -24.41 -6.43
C ASP A 155 5.32 -23.08 -6.68
N ASN A 156 5.75 -22.40 -5.61
CA ASN A 156 6.52 -21.18 -5.76
C ASN A 156 7.94 -21.52 -6.22
N ALA A 157 8.47 -20.79 -7.21
CA ALA A 157 9.84 -20.97 -7.68
C ALA A 157 10.88 -20.76 -6.55
N CYS A 158 10.53 -20.00 -5.51
CA CYS A 158 11.35 -19.78 -4.33
C CYS A 158 11.37 -20.95 -3.33
N GLY A 159 10.64 -22.03 -3.56
CA GLY A 159 10.56 -23.21 -2.69
C GLY A 159 9.69 -23.07 -1.44
N HIS A 160 9.21 -21.86 -1.11
CA HIS A 160 8.25 -21.68 -0.02
C HIS A 160 6.88 -22.25 -0.40
N ARG A 161 6.20 -22.89 0.56
CA ARG A 161 4.81 -23.35 0.40
C ARG A 161 3.85 -22.38 1.05
N ASP A 162 2.84 -21.95 0.31
CA ASP A 162 1.77 -21.14 0.86
C ASP A 162 0.78 -22.02 1.63
N THR A 163 0.36 -21.59 2.81
CA THR A 163 -0.67 -22.27 3.58
C THR A 163 -2.02 -21.65 3.25
N TYR A 164 -3.08 -22.46 3.09
CA TYR A 164 -4.42 -21.91 2.80
C TYR A 164 -4.93 -20.91 3.83
N PRO A 165 -4.73 -21.09 5.16
CA PRO A 165 -5.03 -20.04 6.12
C PRO A 165 -4.24 -18.74 5.88
N GLY A 166 -2.97 -18.84 5.49
CA GLY A 166 -2.14 -17.69 5.13
C GLY A 166 -2.65 -16.95 3.89
N VAL A 167 -3.12 -17.70 2.88
CA VAL A 167 -3.73 -17.17 1.65
C VAL A 167 -5.05 -16.46 1.95
N ILE A 168 -5.91 -17.02 2.80
CA ILE A 168 -7.16 -16.36 3.24
C ILE A 168 -6.85 -15.06 4.02
N ALA A 169 -5.86 -15.10 4.92
CA ALA A 169 -5.44 -13.91 5.68
C ALA A 169 -4.85 -12.83 4.77
N GLU A 170 -4.11 -13.21 3.73
CA GLU A 170 -3.62 -12.31 2.70
C GLU A 170 -4.74 -11.68 1.89
N ALA A 171 -5.69 -12.48 1.42
CA ALA A 171 -6.85 -11.98 0.69
C ALA A 171 -7.66 -10.98 1.52
N HIS A 172 -7.81 -11.23 2.82
CA HIS A 172 -8.41 -10.27 3.75
C HIS A 172 -7.61 -8.97 3.81
N ARG A 173 -6.28 -9.03 3.97
CA ARG A 173 -5.41 -7.83 3.95
C ARG A 173 -5.52 -7.06 2.63
N LEU A 174 -5.56 -7.76 1.50
CA LEU A 174 -5.70 -7.14 0.18
C LEU A 174 -7.06 -6.45 0.05
N SER A 175 -8.14 -7.12 0.43
CA SER A 175 -9.50 -6.55 0.44
C SER A 175 -9.60 -5.33 1.36
N THR A 176 -9.04 -5.38 2.57
CA THR A 176 -8.99 -4.20 3.47
C THR A 176 -8.16 -3.07 2.86
N ARG A 177 -7.00 -3.37 2.26
CA ARG A 177 -6.16 -2.36 1.61
C ARG A 177 -6.85 -1.74 0.41
N ARG A 178 -7.57 -2.52 -0.40
CA ARG A 178 -8.37 -1.99 -1.50
C ARG A 178 -9.55 -1.19 -0.98
N ALA A 179 -10.31 -1.67 -0.02
CA ALA A 179 -11.35 -0.86 0.62
C ALA A 179 -10.80 0.46 1.20
N ALA A 180 -9.56 0.46 1.69
CA ALA A 180 -8.86 1.67 2.16
C ALA A 180 -8.22 2.51 1.03
N GLY A 181 -7.86 1.90 -0.11
CA GLY A 181 -7.15 2.53 -1.25
C GLY A 181 -8.08 2.98 -2.38
N ASP A 182 -9.11 2.19 -2.68
CA ASP A 182 -10.38 2.61 -3.29
C ASP A 182 -11.11 3.57 -2.35
N GLY A 183 -10.85 3.42 -1.05
CA GLY A 183 -10.91 4.47 -0.05
C GLY A 183 -9.86 5.58 -0.26
N ARG A 184 -9.51 5.93 -1.51
CA ARG A 184 -9.43 7.34 -1.90
C ARG A 184 -10.76 7.89 -1.40
N LYS A 185 -10.79 8.30 -0.11
CA LYS A 185 -12.00 8.73 0.59
C LYS A 185 -12.75 9.52 -0.45
N SER A 186 -13.94 9.04 -0.81
CA SER A 186 -14.79 9.67 -1.80
C SER A 186 -14.54 11.16 -1.63
N LEU A 187 -13.93 11.81 -2.63
CA LEU A 187 -13.58 13.21 -2.48
C LEU A 187 -14.83 14.07 -2.38
N ARG A 188 -16.01 13.45 -2.47
CA ARG A 188 -17.28 14.07 -2.22
C ARG A 188 -17.39 14.55 -0.77
N GLY A 189 -18.13 15.65 -0.63
CA GLY A 189 -18.56 16.18 0.65
C GLY A 189 -19.34 15.14 1.45
N VAL A 190 -19.25 15.24 2.77
CA VAL A 190 -20.11 14.46 3.68
C VAL A 190 -21.55 14.97 3.52
N PRO A 191 -22.54 14.13 3.18
CA PRO A 191 -23.92 14.57 3.04
C PRO A 191 -24.45 15.25 4.31
N GLY A 192 -24.97 16.48 4.16
CA GLY A 192 -25.42 17.31 5.28
C GLY A 192 -24.30 17.99 6.08
N GLY A 193 -23.05 17.89 5.61
CA GLY A 193 -21.89 18.59 6.16
C GLY A 193 -21.89 20.07 5.81
N ARG A 194 -21.29 20.91 6.67
CA ARG A 194 -21.19 22.36 6.47
C ARG A 194 -20.39 22.70 5.22
N TYR A 195 -19.38 21.89 4.91
CA TYR A 195 -18.48 22.13 3.79
C TYR A 195 -18.82 21.24 2.58
N GLU A 196 -19.96 20.54 2.56
CA GLU A 196 -20.29 19.57 1.51
C GLU A 196 -20.10 20.12 0.09
N ALA A 197 -20.69 21.30 -0.20
CA ALA A 197 -20.58 21.94 -1.52
C ALA A 197 -19.15 22.37 -1.86
N ALA A 198 -18.42 22.92 -0.90
CA ALA A 198 -17.02 23.33 -1.05
C ALA A 198 -16.09 22.13 -1.31
N VAL A 199 -16.29 21.04 -0.59
CA VAL A 199 -15.54 19.79 -0.79
C VAL A 199 -15.85 19.20 -2.16
N ASN A 200 -17.11 19.16 -2.58
CA ASN A 200 -17.50 18.70 -3.91
C ASN A 200 -16.87 19.54 -5.04
N LEU A 201 -16.74 20.87 -4.86
CA LEU A 201 -16.04 21.74 -5.81
C LEU A 201 -14.56 21.38 -5.91
N LEU A 202 -13.87 21.28 -4.76
CA LEU A 202 -12.46 20.89 -4.72
C LEU A 202 -12.22 19.49 -5.28
N ALA A 203 -13.16 18.56 -5.08
CA ALA A 203 -13.09 17.21 -5.62
C ALA A 203 -12.98 17.22 -7.14
N ARG A 204 -13.86 17.98 -7.81
CA ARG A 204 -13.86 18.14 -9.27
C ARG A 204 -12.54 18.76 -9.76
N ALA A 205 -12.07 19.81 -9.09
CA ALA A 205 -10.80 20.45 -9.44
C ALA A 205 -9.60 19.48 -9.30
N VAL A 206 -9.60 18.62 -8.28
CA VAL A 206 -8.56 17.60 -8.07
C VAL A 206 -8.67 16.44 -9.09
N GLU A 207 -9.88 16.11 -9.53
CA GLU A 207 -10.13 15.14 -10.60
C GLU A 207 -9.61 15.65 -11.95
N GLU A 208 -9.84 16.93 -12.25
CA GLU A 208 -9.34 17.61 -13.46
C GLU A 208 -7.82 17.82 -13.42
N ASN A 209 -7.27 18.14 -12.24
CA ASN A 209 -5.84 18.37 -12.06
C ASN A 209 -5.34 17.85 -10.70
N VAL A 210 -4.60 16.73 -10.72
CA VAL A 210 -4.06 16.11 -9.51
C VAL A 210 -3.06 17.02 -8.76
N ARG A 211 -2.55 18.08 -9.40
CA ARG A 211 -1.53 18.98 -8.84
C ARG A 211 -2.08 20.30 -8.27
N VAL A 212 -3.40 20.44 -8.05
CA VAL A 212 -3.94 21.65 -7.40
C VAL A 212 -3.32 21.81 -6.00
N SER A 213 -2.74 22.98 -5.74
CA SER A 213 -2.14 23.33 -4.45
C SER A 213 -3.20 23.78 -3.44
N ALA A 214 -2.89 23.77 -2.15
CA ALA A 214 -3.80 24.34 -1.14
C ALA A 214 -4.04 25.85 -1.35
N HIS A 215 -3.08 26.60 -1.90
CA HIS A 215 -3.26 28.01 -2.24
C HIS A 215 -4.32 28.18 -3.33
N THR A 216 -4.18 27.44 -4.43
CA THR A 216 -5.15 27.43 -5.53
C THR A 216 -6.53 26.97 -5.06
N ALA A 217 -6.59 26.04 -4.09
CA ALA A 217 -7.85 25.64 -3.49
C ALA A 217 -8.53 26.78 -2.71
N VAL A 218 -7.77 27.64 -2.02
CA VAL A 218 -8.33 28.82 -1.33
C VAL A 218 -8.93 29.79 -2.35
N GLU A 219 -8.17 30.12 -3.41
CA GLU A 219 -8.64 31.02 -4.48
C GLU A 219 -9.93 30.50 -5.11
N LEU A 220 -9.97 29.21 -5.47
CA LEU A 220 -11.15 28.57 -6.06
C LEU A 220 -12.37 28.61 -5.13
N LEU A 221 -12.16 28.41 -3.83
CA LEU A 221 -13.25 28.49 -2.84
C LEU A 221 -13.76 29.91 -2.66
N GLU A 222 -12.89 30.91 -2.69
CA GLU A 222 -13.28 32.32 -2.59
C GLU A 222 -14.08 32.78 -3.82
N GLU A 223 -13.60 32.44 -5.02
CA GLU A 223 -14.28 32.74 -6.29
C GLU A 223 -15.68 32.11 -6.36
N ALA A 224 -15.84 30.89 -5.84
CA ALA A 224 -17.13 30.20 -5.77
C ALA A 224 -18.02 30.65 -4.60
N GLY A 225 -17.60 31.61 -3.78
CA GLY A 225 -18.37 32.14 -2.65
C GLY A 225 -18.33 31.28 -1.38
N HIS A 226 -17.51 30.24 -1.32
CA HIS A 226 -17.33 29.35 -0.16
C HIS A 226 -16.33 29.91 0.87
N LYS A 227 -16.53 31.17 1.29
CA LYS A 227 -15.60 31.92 2.16
C LYS A 227 -15.23 31.20 3.46
N ALA A 228 -16.19 30.54 4.11
CA ALA A 228 -15.92 29.81 5.36
C ALA A 228 -14.94 28.64 5.15
N ALA A 229 -15.11 27.88 4.06
CA ALA A 229 -14.18 26.80 3.72
C ALA A 229 -12.81 27.35 3.35
N ALA A 230 -12.74 28.46 2.61
CA ALA A 230 -11.48 29.11 2.24
C ALA A 230 -10.65 29.50 3.47
N VAL A 231 -11.29 30.09 4.48
CA VAL A 231 -10.64 30.46 5.75
C VAL A 231 -10.07 29.24 6.47
N GLU A 232 -10.84 28.15 6.57
CA GLU A 232 -10.37 26.90 7.19
C GLU A 232 -9.20 26.27 6.44
N VAL A 233 -9.25 26.25 5.10
CA VAL A 233 -8.16 25.73 4.27
C VAL A 233 -6.91 26.59 4.41
N ALA A 234 -7.04 27.92 4.43
CA ALA A 234 -5.92 28.83 4.64
C ALA A 234 -5.30 28.68 6.05
N ALA A 235 -6.12 28.45 7.08
CA ALA A 235 -5.66 28.15 8.42
C ALA A 235 -4.89 26.82 8.49
N PHE A 236 -5.48 25.76 7.91
CA PHE A 236 -4.85 24.44 7.80
C PHE A 236 -3.51 24.49 7.06
N HIS A 237 -3.46 25.23 5.94
CA HIS A 237 -2.24 25.46 5.17
C HIS A 237 -1.15 26.10 6.03
N ARG A 238 -1.45 27.20 6.74
CA ARG A 238 -0.47 27.90 7.59
C ARG A 238 0.11 27.01 8.70
N VAL A 239 -0.69 26.13 9.30
CA VAL A 239 -0.22 25.21 10.34
C VAL A 239 0.80 24.19 9.80
N LEU A 240 0.67 23.79 8.53
CA LEU A 240 1.50 22.75 7.92
C LEU A 240 2.70 23.26 7.09
N MET A 241 2.74 24.56 6.78
CA MET A 241 3.78 25.20 5.96
C MET A 241 5.23 25.03 6.49
N GLY A 242 5.41 24.63 7.75
CA GLY A 242 6.73 24.28 8.29
C GLY A 242 7.23 22.86 7.93
N ARG A 243 6.43 22.02 7.24
CA ARG A 243 6.71 20.59 7.07
C ARG A 243 6.60 20.06 5.65
N SER A 244 5.77 20.64 4.78
CA SER A 244 5.60 20.19 3.39
C SER A 244 4.62 21.08 2.60
N ASN A 245 4.70 21.05 1.27
CA ASN A 245 3.66 21.60 0.39
C ASN A 245 2.33 20.85 0.62
N VAL A 246 1.26 21.56 1.01
CA VAL A 246 -0.07 20.98 1.22
C VAL A 246 -0.82 20.95 -0.12
N SER A 247 -1.36 19.78 -0.47
CA SER A 247 -2.18 19.62 -1.68
C SER A 247 -3.63 20.03 -1.44
N ALA A 248 -4.37 20.41 -2.49
CA ALA A 248 -5.82 20.63 -2.42
C ALA A 248 -6.56 19.37 -1.94
N ARG A 249 -6.06 18.18 -2.28
CA ARG A 249 -6.58 16.91 -1.78
C ARG A 249 -6.48 16.82 -0.26
N SER A 250 -5.37 17.25 0.34
CA SER A 250 -5.20 17.27 1.80
C SER A 250 -6.18 18.26 2.46
N ALA A 251 -6.37 19.43 1.86
CA ALA A 251 -7.33 20.43 2.32
C ALA A 251 -8.78 19.91 2.29
N LEU A 252 -9.16 19.22 1.21
CA LEU A 252 -10.46 18.57 1.08
C LEU A 252 -10.69 17.52 2.18
N LEU A 253 -9.72 16.64 2.42
CA LEU A 253 -9.81 15.62 3.47
C LEU A 253 -9.93 16.23 4.87
N TYR A 254 -9.28 17.37 5.09
CA TYR A 254 -9.41 18.14 6.31
C TYR A 254 -10.85 18.67 6.49
N LEU A 255 -11.42 19.32 5.49
CA LEU A 255 -12.81 19.81 5.55
C LEU A 255 -13.82 18.67 5.80
N ASN A 256 -13.68 17.55 5.10
CA ASN A 256 -14.52 16.36 5.34
C ASN A 256 -14.40 15.85 6.79
N SER A 257 -13.20 15.88 7.37
CA SER A 257 -13.02 15.48 8.79
C SER A 257 -13.76 16.41 9.75
N GLN A 258 -13.80 17.72 9.47
CA GLN A 258 -14.54 18.69 10.27
C GLN A 258 -16.05 18.44 10.21
N ASP A 259 -16.58 18.14 9.02
CA ASP A 259 -18.00 17.79 8.84
C ASP A 259 -18.36 16.48 9.54
N GLU A 260 -17.53 15.43 9.41
CA GLU A 260 -17.72 14.16 10.13
C GLU A 260 -17.76 14.37 11.66
N GLU A 261 -16.87 15.19 12.20
CA GLU A 261 -16.83 15.51 13.65
C GLU A 261 -18.04 16.36 14.09
N ALA A 262 -18.45 17.34 13.29
CA ALA A 262 -19.62 18.18 13.59
C ALA A 262 -20.92 17.36 13.63
N LEU A 263 -21.07 16.40 12.70
CA LEU A 263 -22.23 15.50 12.66
C LEU A 263 -22.22 14.53 13.84
N LYS A 264 -21.07 13.91 14.16
CA LYS A 264 -20.94 13.01 15.33
C LYS A 264 -21.27 13.69 16.66
N THR A 265 -20.94 14.98 16.79
CA THR A 265 -21.18 15.75 18.01
C THR A 265 -22.55 16.41 18.08
N GLY A 266 -23.41 16.24 17.06
CA GLY A 266 -24.72 16.89 16.97
C GLY A 266 -24.64 18.41 16.80
N ARG A 267 -23.45 18.96 16.53
CA ARG A 267 -23.23 20.40 16.33
C ARG A 267 -23.62 20.88 14.94
N ALA A 268 -23.86 19.97 14.00
CA ALA A 268 -24.19 20.28 12.62
C ALA A 268 -25.47 21.15 12.45
N GLY A 269 -26.34 21.23 13.46
CA GLY A 269 -27.57 22.04 13.41
C GLY A 269 -27.59 23.31 14.28
N ALA A 270 -26.53 23.62 15.04
CA ALA A 270 -26.56 24.67 16.07
C ALA A 270 -25.81 25.96 15.72
N TRP A 271 -25.28 26.09 14.51
CA TRP A 271 -24.57 27.29 14.08
C TRP A 271 -25.52 28.28 13.42
N VAL A 272 -25.94 29.27 14.20
CA VAL A 272 -26.65 30.46 13.72
C VAL A 272 -25.64 31.32 12.95
N ASP A 273 -26.00 31.76 11.73
CA ASP A 273 -25.26 32.74 10.93
C ASP A 273 -25.22 34.11 11.63
N GLY A 274 -24.45 34.20 12.71
CA GLY A 274 -24.09 35.43 13.39
C GLY A 274 -22.62 35.77 13.11
N PRO A 275 -22.24 37.06 13.07
CA PRO A 275 -20.86 37.46 12.89
C PRO A 275 -19.98 36.81 13.96
N ILE A 276 -18.89 36.16 13.52
CA ILE A 276 -17.88 35.55 14.38
C ILE A 276 -17.36 36.63 15.32
N ARG A 277 -17.74 36.55 16.60
CA ARG A 277 -17.10 37.38 17.63
C ARG A 277 -15.65 36.91 17.76
N PRO A 278 -14.64 37.79 17.60
CA PRO A 278 -13.25 37.40 17.82
C PRO A 278 -13.12 36.84 19.24
N GLY A 279 -12.60 35.62 19.35
CA GLY A 279 -12.38 34.96 20.63
C GLY A 279 -11.43 35.79 21.48
N ASN A 280 -11.88 36.16 22.68
CA ASN A 280 -11.05 36.83 23.68
C ASN A 280 -9.86 35.92 24.06
N HIS A 281 -8.71 36.18 23.44
CA HIS A 281 -7.40 35.66 23.84
C HIS A 281 -6.62 36.73 24.61
N GLU A 282 -7.24 37.43 25.56
CA GLU A 282 -6.49 38.18 26.57
C GLU A 282 -6.26 37.31 27.80
N ARG A 283 -5.13 36.60 27.80
CA ARG A 283 -4.57 36.02 29.02
C ARG A 283 -3.95 37.14 29.84
N GLY A 284 -4.45 37.28 31.06
CA GLY A 284 -3.88 38.18 32.06
C GLY A 284 -2.40 37.93 32.30
N ARG A 285 -1.61 38.99 32.21
CA ARG A 285 -0.36 39.13 32.95
C ARG A 285 -0.72 39.56 34.36
N ARG A 286 -0.63 38.65 35.34
CA ARG A 286 -0.53 39.04 36.75
C ARG A 286 0.89 39.54 37.00
N ARG A 287 0.97 40.69 37.68
CA ARG A 287 2.18 41.19 38.35
C ARG A 287 2.46 40.36 39.60
#